data_AF-A0A8J8GWY4-F1
#
_entry.id   AF-A0A8J8GWY4-F1
#
_cell.length_a   1.000
_cell.length_b   1.000
_cell.length_c   1.000
_cell.angle_alpha   90.00
_cell.angle_beta   90.00
_cell.angle_gamma   90.00
#
_symmetry.space_group_name_H-M   'P 1'
#
loop_
_entity.id
_entity.type
_entity.pdbx_description
1 polymer ?
#
loop_
_entity_poly.entity_id
_entity_poly.type
_entity_poly.pdbx_seq_one_letter_code
_entity_poly.pdbx_strand_id
1 'polypeptide(L)'
;MGQLLTPEDIRTVAFRKPALGRRGYDEEGVDAFLDAVEQTLTVLYAEIARLRSGVQPVYEPPASTSDGAVLGELAQIRASLARIEAAVGPHRGGDPLF
;
A
#
# COMPACT_ATOMS: atom_id res chain seq x y z
N MET A 1 -13.23 -6.23 9.46
CA MET A 1 -12.25 -6.54 8.40
C MET A 1 -12.61 -7.90 7.86
N GLY A 2 -13.03 -8.01 6.60
CA GLY A 2 -13.32 -9.31 6.00
C GLY A 2 -12.05 -10.15 5.96
N GLN A 3 -12.16 -11.43 6.31
CA GLN A 3 -11.03 -12.36 6.21
C GLN A 3 -10.58 -12.42 4.74
N LEU A 4 -9.28 -12.27 4.52
CA LEU A 4 -8.69 -12.34 3.19
C LEU A 4 -8.67 -13.81 2.74
N LEU A 5 -9.27 -14.10 1.58
CA LEU A 5 -9.27 -15.45 1.00
C LEU A 5 -7.88 -15.76 0.45
N THR A 6 -7.29 -16.88 0.89
CA THR A 6 -5.98 -17.36 0.42
C THR A 6 -6.13 -18.47 -0.62
N PRO A 7 -5.09 -18.76 -1.44
CA PRO A 7 -5.09 -19.91 -2.33
C PRO A 7 -5.32 -21.24 -1.58
N GLU A 8 -4.76 -21.38 -0.38
CA GLU A 8 -4.94 -22.56 0.49
C GLU A 8 -6.42 -22.74 0.90
N ASP A 9 -7.12 -21.63 1.17
CA ASP A 9 -8.55 -21.67 1.51
C ASP A 9 -9.40 -22.18 0.35
N ILE A 10 -8.98 -21.92 -0.91
CA ILE A 10 -9.66 -22.46 -2.10
C ILE A 10 -9.40 -23.95 -2.22
N ARG A 11 -8.16 -24.39 -2.03
CA ARG A 11 -7.78 -25.80 -2.17
C ARG A 11 -8.43 -26.71 -1.15
N THR A 12 -8.73 -26.18 0.03
CA THR A 12 -9.29 -26.95 1.17
C THR A 12 -10.80 -26.84 1.30
N VAL A 13 -11.46 -26.01 0.48
CA VAL A 13 -12.90 -25.81 0.58
C VAL A 13 -13.65 -27.09 0.19
N ALA A 14 -14.69 -27.41 0.96
CA ALA A 14 -15.58 -28.54 0.66
C ALA A 14 -17.02 -28.05 0.57
N PHE A 15 -17.67 -28.34 -0.57
CA PHE A 15 -19.09 -28.02 -0.78
C PHE A 15 -20.00 -29.16 -0.33
N ARG A 16 -21.16 -28.81 0.24
CA ARG A 16 -22.18 -29.80 0.59
C ARG A 16 -22.93 -30.25 -0.65
N LYS A 17 -23.27 -31.55 -0.72
CA LYS A 17 -24.13 -32.07 -1.79
C LYS A 17 -25.50 -31.36 -1.78
N PRO A 18 -26.07 -31.06 -2.95
CA PRO A 18 -27.40 -30.46 -3.05
C PRO A 18 -28.45 -31.40 -2.44
N ALA A 19 -29.50 -30.80 -1.85
CA ALA A 19 -30.62 -31.57 -1.31
C ALA A 19 -31.28 -32.44 -2.40
N LEU A 20 -31.77 -33.61 -2.02
CA LEU A 20 -32.36 -34.58 -2.94
C LEU A 20 -33.41 -33.91 -3.85
N GLY A 21 -33.25 -34.02 -5.17
CA GLY A 21 -34.15 -33.40 -6.15
C GLY A 21 -33.77 -31.97 -6.58
N ARG A 22 -32.69 -31.38 -6.06
CA ARG A 22 -32.12 -30.13 -6.59
C ARG A 22 -30.91 -30.40 -7.47
N ARG A 23 -30.81 -29.67 -8.59
CA ARG A 23 -29.62 -29.69 -9.43
C ARG A 23 -28.52 -28.86 -8.77
N GLY A 24 -27.36 -29.45 -8.57
CA GLY A 24 -26.13 -28.74 -8.22
C GLY A 24 -25.36 -28.33 -9.46
N TYR A 25 -24.23 -27.66 -9.25
CA TYR A 25 -23.22 -27.50 -10.29
C TYR A 25 -22.56 -28.84 -10.61
N ASP A 26 -21.99 -28.93 -11.81
CA ASP A 26 -21.13 -30.05 -12.19
C ASP A 26 -19.82 -29.97 -11.42
N GLU A 27 -19.42 -31.07 -10.79
CA GLU A 27 -18.26 -31.11 -9.88
C GLU A 27 -16.97 -30.79 -10.63
N GLU A 28 -16.77 -31.41 -11.79
CA GLU A 28 -15.60 -31.19 -12.65
C GLU A 28 -15.52 -29.73 -13.13
N GLY A 29 -16.66 -29.14 -13.51
CA GLY A 29 -16.72 -27.73 -13.89
C GLY A 29 -16.42 -26.77 -12.74
N VAL A 30 -16.84 -27.10 -11.51
CA VAL A 30 -16.51 -26.31 -10.31
C VAL A 30 -15.03 -26.45 -9.98
N ASP A 31 -14.49 -27.67 -9.99
CA ASP A 31 -13.08 -27.93 -9.67
C ASP A 31 -12.15 -27.18 -10.63
N ALA A 32 -12.40 -27.27 -11.95
CA ALA A 32 -11.61 -26.56 -12.95
C ALA A 32 -11.69 -25.02 -12.78
N PHE A 33 -12.83 -24.50 -12.32
CA PHE A 33 -12.95 -23.09 -12.00
C PHE A 33 -12.13 -22.73 -10.76
N LEU A 34 -12.18 -23.54 -9.70
CA LEU A 34 -11.40 -23.31 -8.48
C LEU A 34 -9.90 -23.35 -8.74
N ASP A 35 -9.42 -24.25 -9.60
CA ASP A 35 -8.02 -24.28 -10.04
C ASP A 35 -7.60 -22.96 -10.69
N ALA A 36 -8.44 -22.39 -11.58
CA ALA A 36 -8.16 -21.12 -12.24
C ALA A 36 -8.15 -19.95 -11.25
N VAL A 37 -9.05 -19.96 -10.26
CA VAL A 37 -9.09 -18.94 -9.20
C VAL A 37 -7.88 -19.07 -8.29
N GLU A 38 -7.50 -20.29 -7.87
CA GLU A 38 -6.30 -20.55 -7.05
C GLU A 38 -5.05 -20.01 -7.75
N GLN A 39 -4.88 -20.32 -9.03
CA GLN A 39 -3.76 -19.83 -9.83
C GLN A 39 -3.74 -18.30 -9.92
N THR A 40 -4.90 -17.68 -10.15
CA THR A 40 -5.03 -16.22 -10.21
C THR A 40 -4.68 -15.57 -8.88
N LEU A 41 -5.20 -16.09 -7.76
CA LEU A 41 -4.89 -15.57 -6.43
C LEU A 41 -3.39 -15.71 -6.14
N THR A 42 -2.78 -16.85 -6.44
CA THR A 42 -1.34 -17.07 -6.25
C THR A 42 -0.52 -15.98 -6.94
N VAL A 43 -0.84 -15.69 -8.21
CA VAL A 43 -0.17 -14.62 -8.98
C VAL A 43 -0.40 -13.25 -8.35
N LEU A 44 -1.64 -12.92 -7.97
CA LEU A 44 -1.97 -11.63 -7.37
C LEU A 44 -1.24 -11.42 -6.03
N TYR A 45 -1.18 -12.42 -5.17
CA TYR A 45 -0.45 -12.32 -3.90
C TYR A 45 1.06 -12.15 -4.12
N ALA A 46 1.65 -12.85 -5.08
CA ALA A 46 3.06 -12.68 -5.44
C ALA A 46 3.33 -11.26 -5.99
N GLU A 47 2.45 -10.73 -6.84
CA GLU A 47 2.59 -9.38 -7.36
C GLU A 47 2.38 -8.32 -6.28
N ILE A 48 1.44 -8.50 -5.36
CA ILE A 48 1.27 -7.63 -4.19
C ILE A 48 2.54 -7.63 -3.33
N ALA A 49 3.15 -8.78 -3.09
CA ALA A 49 4.41 -8.88 -2.34
C ALA A 49 5.54 -8.12 -3.04
N ARG A 50 5.65 -8.28 -4.37
CA ARG A 50 6.60 -7.55 -5.20
C ARG A 50 6.38 -6.04 -5.14
N LEU A 51 5.15 -5.57 -5.36
CA LEU A 51 4.82 -4.15 -5.32
C LEU A 51 5.11 -3.55 -3.94
N ARG A 52 4.76 -4.26 -2.85
CA ARG A 52 5.08 -3.83 -1.48
C ARG A 52 6.58 -3.77 -1.22
N SER A 53 7.35 -4.71 -1.75
CA SER A 53 8.82 -4.67 -1.65
C SER A 53 9.45 -3.50 -2.42
N GLY A 54 8.80 -3.05 -3.51
CA GLY A 54 9.19 -1.85 -4.24
C GLY A 54 8.75 -0.54 -3.57
N VAL A 55 7.68 -0.59 -2.77
CA VAL A 55 7.19 0.51 -1.93
C VAL A 55 7.82 0.42 -0.53
N GLN A 56 9.11 0.06 -0.43
CA GLN A 56 9.85 0.35 0.79
C GLN A 56 9.80 1.87 0.99
N PRO A 57 9.18 2.38 2.08
CA PRO A 57 9.38 3.77 2.40
C PRO A 57 10.89 3.94 2.57
N VAL A 58 11.49 4.87 1.85
CA VAL A 58 12.85 5.39 2.08
C VAL A 58 12.90 6.15 3.43
N TYR A 59 12.06 5.76 4.38
CA TYR A 59 12.20 6.12 5.77
C TYR A 59 13.00 5.01 6.43
N GLU A 60 14.31 5.10 6.24
CA GLU A 60 15.26 4.54 7.17
C GLU A 60 15.17 5.44 8.42
N PRO A 61 14.50 5.03 9.52
CA PRO A 61 14.66 5.75 10.75
C PRO A 61 16.15 5.77 11.03
N PRO A 62 16.79 6.94 11.20
CA PRO A 62 18.22 6.99 11.41
C PRO A 62 18.54 6.15 12.64
N ALA A 63 19.16 5.00 12.40
CA ALA A 63 19.76 4.19 13.43
C ALA A 63 20.82 5.07 14.09
N SER A 64 20.45 5.69 15.21
CA SER A 64 21.22 6.70 15.93
C SER A 64 21.25 8.09 15.28
N THR A 65 20.11 8.77 15.16
CA THR A 65 20.19 10.22 15.36
C THR A 65 20.41 10.48 16.85
N SER A 66 21.67 10.63 17.25
CA SER A 66 21.96 11.40 18.47
C SER A 66 21.24 12.73 18.35
N ASP A 67 20.51 13.18 19.37
CA ASP A 67 19.68 14.41 19.37
C ASP A 67 20.34 15.62 18.67
N GLY A 68 21.68 15.69 18.68
CA GLY A 68 22.47 16.68 17.94
C GLY A 68 22.33 16.67 16.41
N ALA A 69 22.05 15.53 15.77
CA ALA A 69 21.86 15.47 14.31
C ALA A 69 20.48 15.98 13.90
N VAL A 70 19.41 15.69 14.67
CA VAL A 70 18.09 16.32 14.46
C VAL A 70 18.18 17.83 14.67
N LEU A 71 18.89 18.28 15.71
CA LEU A 71 19.11 19.72 15.96
C LEU A 71 19.93 20.38 14.84
N GLY A 72 20.91 19.68 14.28
CA GLY A 72 21.69 20.15 13.13
C GLY A 72 20.86 20.28 11.86
N GLU A 73 20.00 19.30 11.58
CA GLU A 73 19.10 19.31 10.43
C GLU A 73 18.06 20.44 10.54
N LEU A 74 17.48 20.65 11.72
CA LEU A 74 16.58 21.77 12.01
C LEU A 74 17.25 23.14 11.80
N ALA A 75 18.51 23.29 12.22
CA ALA A 75 19.26 24.53 12.02
C ALA A 75 19.51 24.81 10.53
N GLN A 76 19.79 23.77 9.74
CA GLN A 76 19.99 23.89 8.29
C GLN A 76 18.69 24.26 7.55
N ILE A 77 17.55 23.67 7.96
CA ILE A 77 16.24 24.00 7.41
C ILE A 77 15.89 25.47 7.68
N ARG A 78 16.07 25.94 8.92
CA ARG A 78 15.83 27.35 9.27
C ARG A 78 16.75 28.31 8.53
N ALA A 79 18.02 27.96 8.33
CA ALA A 79 18.96 28.78 7.57
C ALA A 79 18.61 28.83 6.07
N SER A 80 18.13 27.73 5.50
CA SER A 80 17.66 27.66 4.11
C SER A 80 16.43 28.54 3.90
N LEU A 81 15.49 28.53 4.86
CA LEU A 81 14.32 29.41 4.86
C LEU A 81 14.72 30.88 4.90
N ALA A 82 15.65 31.28 5.77
CA ALA A 82 16.11 32.67 5.85
C ALA A 82 16.76 33.16 4.55
N ARG A 83 17.47 32.30 3.81
CA ARG A 83 18.01 32.64 2.49
C ARG A 83 16.91 32.83 1.45
N ILE A 84 15.86 32.00 1.49
CA ILE A 84 14.71 32.12 0.59
C ILE A 84 13.94 33.40 0.91
N GLU A 85 13.67 33.70 2.17
CA GLU A 85 13.00 34.94 2.59
C GLU A 85 13.84 36.19 2.28
N ALA A 86 15.17 36.11 2.37
CA ALA A 86 16.05 37.19 1.96
C ALA A 86 16.09 37.37 0.43
N ALA A 87 15.97 36.28 -0.35
CA ALA A 87 15.88 36.31 -1.80
C ALA A 87 14.49 36.78 -2.29
N VAL A 88 13.45 36.46 -1.52
CA VAL A 88 12.09 36.96 -1.67
C VAL A 88 11.96 38.25 -0.88
N GLY A 89 12.64 39.31 -1.34
CA GLY A 89 12.43 40.66 -0.81
C GLY A 89 10.94 41.05 -0.81
N PRO A 90 10.52 42.07 -0.02
CA PRO A 90 9.11 42.33 0.23
C PRO A 90 8.38 42.62 -1.08
N HIS A 91 7.48 41.70 -1.46
CA HIS A 91 6.54 41.95 -2.54
C HIS A 91 5.62 43.09 -2.11
N ARG A 92 5.97 44.32 -2.50
CA ARG A 92 5.05 45.46 -2.47
C ARG A 92 3.90 45.18 -3.44
N GLY A 93 2.71 44.96 -2.88
CA GLY A 93 1.45 44.90 -3.63
C GLY A 93 0.31 44.48 -2.69
N GLY A 94 -0.60 45.34 -2.26
CA GLY A 94 -0.92 46.65 -2.79
C GLY A 94 -1.70 47.52 -1.82
N ASP A 95 -1.65 48.81 -2.13
CA ASP A 95 -2.55 49.84 -1.64
C ASP A 95 -4.00 49.51 -2.09
N PRO A 96 -5.01 49.71 -1.23
CA PRO A 96 -6.40 49.69 -1.67
C PRO A 96 -6.76 51.08 -2.22
N LEU A 97 -6.73 51.22 -3.53
CA LEU A 97 -7.47 52.28 -4.23
C LEU A 97 -8.29 51.62 -5.33
N PHE A 98 -9.43 51.05 -4.93
CA PHE A 98 -10.75 51.08 -5.56
C PHE A 98 -11.70 50.19 -4.76
#